data_AF-A0A0D8DJ00-F1
#
_entry.id   AF-A0A0D8DJ00-F1
#
_cell.length_a   1.000
_cell.length_b   1.000
_cell.length_c   1.000
_cell.angle_alpha   90.00
_cell.angle_beta   90.00
_cell.angle_gamma   90.00
#
_symmetry.space_group_name_H-M   'P 1'
#
loop_
_entity.id
_entity.type
_entity.pdbx_description
1 polymer ?
#
loop_
_entity_poly.entity_id
_entity_poly.type
_entity_poly.pdbx_seq_one_letter_code
_entity_poly.pdbx_strand_id
1 'polypeptide(L)'
;MGDFIKKFEYLEDLNITLELAYRLNYNFKGCGYIKVYSGKIDPEEENYEIYMESLDCGMSEDEVNSKYNKMISEIRSGDIDILF
;
A
#
# COMPACT_ATOMS: atom_id res chain seq x y z
N MET A 1 14.78 -14.71 -7.94
CA MET A 1 14.11 -14.04 -6.81
C MET A 1 13.95 -12.59 -7.21
N GLY A 2 12.72 -12.07 -7.24
CA GLY A 2 12.46 -10.72 -7.73
C GLY A 2 12.80 -9.70 -6.66
N ASP A 3 13.61 -8.70 -6.99
CA ASP A 3 13.98 -7.60 -6.10
C ASP A 3 12.81 -6.59 -5.89
N PHE A 4 11.57 -6.99 -6.17
CA PHE A 4 10.41 -6.10 -6.15
C PHE A 4 9.16 -6.84 -5.71
N ILE A 5 8.52 -6.31 -4.66
CA ILE A 5 7.24 -6.74 -4.13
C ILE A 5 6.19 -5.77 -4.67
N LYS A 6 5.20 -6.30 -5.38
CA LYS A 6 4.02 -5.53 -5.79
C LYS A 6 2.75 -6.27 -5.40
N LYS A 7 1.82 -5.60 -4.72
CA LYS A 7 0.50 -6.13 -4.40
C LYS A 7 -0.58 -5.09 -4.67
N PHE A 8 -1.73 -5.57 -5.09
CA PHE A 8 -2.95 -4.79 -5.22
C PHE A 8 -4.09 -5.56 -4.58
N GLU A 9 -4.87 -4.90 -3.76
CA GLU A 9 -6.03 -5.50 -3.12
C GLU A 9 -7.17 -4.49 -3.07
N TYR A 10 -8.30 -4.87 -3.63
CA TYR A 10 -9.54 -4.10 -3.53
C TYR A 10 -10.35 -4.61 -2.35
N LEU A 11 -10.64 -3.72 -1.40
CA LEU A 11 -11.46 -4.00 -0.24
C LEU A 11 -12.90 -3.54 -0.52
N GLU A 12 -13.73 -4.48 -1.00
CA GLU A 12 -15.12 -4.24 -1.39
C GLU A 12 -15.98 -3.63 -0.27
N ASP A 13 -15.73 -4.06 0.97
CA ASP A 13 -16.42 -3.59 2.18
C ASP A 13 -16.20 -2.11 2.47
N LEU A 14 -15.08 -1.56 2.00
CA LEU A 14 -14.67 -0.19 2.24
C LEU A 14 -14.66 0.67 0.96
N ASN A 15 -14.88 0.05 -0.20
CA ASN A 15 -14.76 0.69 -1.51
C ASN A 15 -13.41 1.43 -1.68
N ILE A 16 -12.30 0.74 -1.39
CA ILE A 16 -10.94 1.27 -1.56
C ILE A 16 -10.02 0.22 -2.18
N THR A 17 -8.94 0.66 -2.83
CA THR A 17 -7.86 -0.21 -3.30
C THR A 17 -6.55 0.14 -2.59
N LEU A 18 -5.84 -0.86 -2.08
CA LEU A 18 -4.49 -0.71 -1.59
C LEU A 18 -3.48 -1.16 -2.65
N GLU A 19 -2.41 -0.38 -2.83
CA GLU A 19 -1.23 -0.75 -3.63
C GLU A 19 -0.01 -0.79 -2.72
N LEU A 20 0.68 -1.93 -2.70
CA LEU A 20 2.04 -2.05 -2.18
C LEU A 20 3.01 -2.10 -3.34
N ALA A 21 4.04 -1.28 -3.29
CA ALA A 21 5.19 -1.36 -4.19
C ALA A 21 6.47 -1.17 -3.38
N TYR A 22 7.35 -2.17 -3.35
CA TYR A 22 8.58 -2.13 -2.57
C TYR A 22 9.74 -2.83 -3.27
N ARG A 23 10.92 -2.20 -3.32
CA ARG A 23 12.15 -2.77 -3.88
C ARG A 23 13.01 -3.37 -2.78
N LEU A 24 13.20 -4.68 -2.82
CA LEU A 24 14.18 -5.38 -2.00
C LEU A 24 15.59 -5.01 -2.46
N ASN A 25 16.56 -4.99 -1.54
CA ASN A 25 17.99 -4.75 -1.83
C ASN A 25 18.31 -3.40 -2.51
N TYR A 26 17.41 -2.41 -2.46
CA TYR A 26 17.63 -1.07 -2.99
C TYR A 26 18.12 -0.14 -1.87
N ASN A 27 19.18 0.63 -2.12
CA ASN A 27 19.79 1.55 -1.15
C ASN A 27 19.85 2.98 -1.72
N PHE A 28 18.69 3.57 -2.02
CA PHE A 28 18.56 4.97 -2.43
C PHE A 28 17.34 5.62 -1.77
N LYS A 29 17.01 6.87 -2.12
CA LYS A 29 15.85 7.58 -1.52
C LYS A 29 14.53 6.88 -1.86
N GLY A 30 13.87 6.33 -0.84
CA GLY A 30 12.55 5.69 -0.91
C GLY A 30 12.62 4.28 -1.51
N CYS A 31 12.35 3.25 -0.71
CA CYS A 31 12.38 1.87 -1.18
C CYS A 31 11.00 1.32 -1.52
N GLY A 32 9.93 2.00 -1.09
CA GLY A 32 8.59 1.65 -1.51
C GLY A 32 7.53 2.53 -0.86
N TYR A 33 6.29 2.13 -1.06
CA TYR A 33 5.12 2.77 -0.48
C TYR A 33 3.97 1.78 -0.33
N ILE A 34 3.03 2.14 0.54
CA ILE A 34 1.67 1.62 0.55
C ILE A 34 0.76 2.81 0.23
N LYS A 35 0.01 2.71 -0.87
CA LYS A 35 -0.98 3.70 -1.28
C LYS A 35 -2.38 3.16 -1.08
N VAL A 36 -3.30 4.06 -0.82
CA VAL A 36 -4.73 3.77 -0.75
C VAL A 36 -5.43 4.68 -1.75
N TYR A 37 -6.30 4.09 -2.55
CA TYR A 37 -7.11 4.76 -3.54
C TYR A 37 -8.59 4.61 -3.18
N SER A 38 -9.39 5.63 -3.45
CA SER A 38 -10.85 5.52 -3.40
C SER A 38 -11.35 4.69 -4.57
N GLY A 39 -12.20 3.70 -4.29
CA GLY A 39 -12.78 2.81 -5.28
C GLY A 39 -11.81 1.77 -5.85
N LYS A 40 -12.21 1.19 -6.99
CA LYS A 40 -11.36 0.31 -7.80
C LYS A 40 -10.40 1.14 -8.64
N ILE A 41 -9.17 0.67 -8.79
CA ILE A 41 -8.21 1.29 -9.72
C ILE A 41 -8.63 1.01 -11.17
N ASP A 42 -8.78 2.07 -11.96
CA ASP A 42 -8.96 2.02 -13.40
C ASP A 42 -7.73 2.65 -14.11
N PRO A 43 -7.00 1.91 -14.97
CA PRO A 43 -5.84 2.45 -15.67
C PRO A 43 -6.17 3.52 -16.73
N GLU A 44 -7.44 3.65 -17.14
CA GLU A 44 -7.90 4.65 -18.11
C GLU A 44 -8.36 5.96 -17.43
N GLU A 45 -8.55 5.95 -16.11
CA GLU A 45 -9.01 7.11 -15.33
C GLU A 45 -7.96 7.64 -14.34
N GLU A 46 -8.19 8.85 -13.85
CA GLU A 46 -7.41 9.43 -12.76
C GLU A 46 -7.89 8.86 -11.42
N ASN A 47 -7.16 7.86 -10.91
CA ASN A 47 -7.47 7.24 -9.63
C ASN A 47 -7.19 8.19 -8.47
N TYR A 48 -8.19 8.37 -7.60
CA TYR A 48 -8.08 9.28 -6.46
C TYR A 48 -7.29 8.62 -5.32
N GLU A 49 -6.03 9.04 -5.15
CA GLU A 49 -5.18 8.65 -4.03
C GLU A 49 -5.61 9.39 -2.76
N ILE A 50 -5.88 8.64 -1.70
CA ILE A 50 -6.46 9.17 -0.46
C ILE A 50 -5.51 9.08 0.72
N TYR A 51 -4.53 8.19 0.63
CA TYR A 51 -3.52 8.01 1.65
C TYR A 51 -2.25 7.40 1.05
N MET A 52 -1.08 7.78 1.57
CA MET A 52 0.20 7.18 1.22
C MET A 52 1.08 7.06 2.46
N GLU A 53 1.61 5.87 2.72
CA GLU A 53 2.72 5.64 3.64
C GLU A 53 3.98 5.29 2.84
N SER A 54 5.08 6.01 3.11
CA SER A 54 6.40 5.67 2.57
C SER A 54 7.03 4.53 3.37
N LEU A 55 7.66 3.58 2.69
CA LEU A 55 8.38 2.48 3.32
C LEU A 55 9.88 2.75 3.31
N ASP A 56 10.49 2.56 4.48
CA ASP A 56 11.94 2.68 4.67
C ASP A 56 12.70 1.58 3.93
N CYS A 57 13.93 1.87 3.55
CA CYS A 57 14.83 0.89 2.96
C CYS A 57 15.34 -0.13 3.98
N GLY A 58 15.79 -1.29 3.48
CA GLY A 58 16.39 -2.33 4.31
C GLY A 58 15.39 -3.26 5.01
N MET A 59 14.08 -3.07 4.77
CA MET A 59 13.07 -4.02 5.22
C MET A 59 13.14 -5.33 4.43
N SER A 60 12.95 -6.43 5.14
CA SER A 60 12.71 -7.77 4.58
C SER A 60 11.31 -7.88 3.99
N GLU A 61 11.10 -8.91 3.15
CA GLU A 61 9.78 -9.20 2.58
C GLU A 61 8.71 -9.41 3.67
N ASP A 62 9.05 -10.11 4.76
CA ASP A 62 8.13 -10.36 5.87
C ASP A 62 7.73 -9.07 6.59
N GLU A 63 8.69 -8.17 6.82
CA GLU A 63 8.41 -6.87 7.45
C GLU A 63 7.52 -5.98 6.57
N VAL A 64 7.78 -5.97 5.25
CA VAL A 64 6.96 -5.22 4.28
C VAL A 64 5.52 -5.78 4.26
N ASN A 65 5.38 -7.11 4.21
CA ASN A 65 4.08 -7.76 4.26
C ASN A 65 3.36 -7.51 5.58
N SER A 66 4.08 -7.52 6.70
CA SER A 66 3.51 -7.21 8.01
C SER A 66 3.00 -5.78 8.09
N LYS A 67 3.72 -4.80 7.54
CA LYS A 67 3.26 -3.42 7.45
C LYS A 67 2.01 -3.27 6.60
N TYR A 68 1.98 -3.94 5.44
CA TYR A 68 0.81 -3.94 4.55
C TYR A 68 -0.45 -4.50 5.24
N ASN A 69 -0.34 -5.65 5.90
CA ASN A 69 -1.46 -6.24 6.63
C ASN A 69 -1.89 -5.40 7.84
N LYS A 70 -0.93 -4.73 8.49
CA LYS A 70 -1.20 -3.79 9.58
C LYS A 70 -2.02 -2.59 9.07
N MET A 71 -1.64 -1.98 7.96
CA MET A 71 -2.38 -0.90 7.30
C MET A 71 -3.85 -1.30 7.03
N ILE A 72 -4.07 -2.49 6.44
CA ILE A 72 -5.43 -3.02 6.21
C ILE A 72 -6.22 -3.12 7.53
N SER A 73 -5.57 -3.58 8.60
CA SER A 73 -6.21 -3.74 9.91
C SER A 73 -6.53 -2.39 10.57
N GLU A 74 -5.63 -1.42 10.49
CA GLU A 74 -5.81 -0.07 11.01
C GLU A 74 -6.92 0.68 10.25
N ILE A 75 -6.98 0.50 8.92
CA ILE A 75 -8.09 1.00 8.10
C ILE A 75 -9.44 0.37 8.52
N ARG A 76 -9.48 -0.96 8.67
CA ARG A 76 -10.72 -1.67 9.03
C ARG A 76 -11.20 -1.37 10.45
N SER A 77 -10.28 -1.06 11.36
CA SER A 77 -10.62 -0.68 12.73
C SER A 77 -11.00 0.80 12.87
N GLY A 78 -10.74 1.61 11.84
CA GLY A 78 -10.94 3.06 11.87
C GLY A 78 -9.83 3.82 12.60
N ASP A 79 -8.69 3.17 12.89
CA ASP A 79 -7.50 3.83 13.44
C ASP A 79 -6.86 4.77 12.40
N ILE A 80 -6.99 4.44 11.12
CA ILE A 80 -6.67 5.33 10.01
C ILE A 80 -7.99 5.84 9.44
N ASP A 81 -8.24 7.13 9.67
CA ASP A 81 -9.45 7.80 9.20
C ASP A 81 -9.31 8.13 7.71
N ILE A 82 -9.92 7.29 6.88
CA ILE A 82 -10.00 7.43 5.41
C ILE A 82 -11.42 7.82 4.96
N LEU A 83 -12.27 8.29 5.89
CA LEU A 83 -13.65 8.66 5.59
C LEU A 83 -13.74 9.99 4.82
N PHE A 84 -14.63 10.00 3.81
CA PHE A 84 -15.07 11.18 3.05
C PHE A 84 -16.48 11.59 3.49
#